data_AF-A0A4V5RB10-F1
#
_entry.id   AF-A0A4V5RB10-F1
#
_cell.length_a   1.000
_cell.length_b   1.000
_cell.length_c   1.000
_cell.angle_alpha   90.00
_cell.angle_beta   90.00
_cell.angle_gamma   90.00
#
_symmetry.space_group_name_H-M   'P 1'
#
loop_
_entity.id
_entity.type
_entity.pdbx_description
1 polymer ?
#
loop_
_entity_poly.entity_id
_entity_poly.type
_entity_poly.pdbx_seq_one_letter_code
_entity_poly.pdbx_strand_id
1 'polypeptide(L)'
;MFESNISGLDTIIIACVSAFGGYLGAYFKKSAEISSMSDNIKELMSQQRKITEATESVKQDIEHQVWRKKEQELLKREKMEEFAILCIELPQKLSDEYSKRTIHKNADYDRHYMKKIILLQSLYLPKFANDMDSLMSLHQRYEALVAEIHKHTRPSLPYLESKLAEFVKVRTELECFSAFIVGKVSTEIENMGHA
;
A
#
# COMPACT_ATOMS: atom_id res chain seq x y z
N MET A 1 49.12 -66.73 -52.81
CA MET A 1 50.60 -66.74 -52.74
C MET A 1 51.07 -65.29 -52.69
N PHE A 2 51.05 -64.70 -51.50
CA PHE A 2 51.74 -63.46 -51.15
C PHE A 2 52.16 -63.64 -49.68
N GLU A 3 53.19 -64.45 -49.49
CA GLU A 3 53.90 -64.53 -48.21
C GLU A 3 54.90 -63.37 -48.19
N SER A 4 54.50 -62.26 -47.58
CA SER A 4 55.45 -61.20 -47.22
C SER A 4 56.04 -61.54 -45.85
N ASN A 5 57.33 -61.87 -45.83
CA ASN A 5 58.16 -61.98 -44.63
C ASN A 5 58.16 -60.64 -43.88
N ILE A 6 57.35 -60.55 -42.83
CA ILE A 6 57.40 -59.45 -41.86
C ILE A 6 58.59 -59.73 -40.95
N SER A 7 59.61 -58.87 -41.01
CA SER A 7 60.83 -59.05 -40.22
C SER A 7 60.54 -58.77 -38.74
N GLY A 8 61.26 -59.41 -37.82
CA GLY A 8 61.10 -59.16 -36.36
C GLY A 8 61.33 -57.70 -35.94
N LEU A 9 61.92 -56.88 -36.82
CA LEU A 9 62.11 -55.45 -36.65
C LEU A 9 60.80 -54.67 -36.88
N ASP A 10 59.96 -55.11 -37.83
CA ASP A 10 58.65 -54.51 -38.12
C ASP A 10 57.67 -54.71 -36.95
N THR A 11 57.71 -55.87 -36.30
CA THR A 11 56.86 -56.16 -35.12
C THR A 11 57.22 -55.28 -33.93
N ILE A 12 58.51 -54.97 -33.74
CA ILE A 12 58.99 -54.07 -32.69
C ILE A 12 58.61 -52.62 -33.00
N ILE A 13 58.75 -52.19 -34.26
CA ILE A 13 58.32 -50.85 -34.68
C ILE A 13 56.80 -50.70 -34.51
N ILE A 14 56.00 -51.69 -34.90
CA ILE A 14 54.54 -51.69 -34.71
C ILE A 14 54.19 -51.66 -33.22
N ALA A 15 54.90 -52.42 -32.36
CA ALA A 15 54.69 -52.42 -30.91
C ALA A 15 55.06 -51.08 -30.25
N CYS A 16 56.17 -50.46 -30.66
CA CYS A 16 56.57 -49.13 -30.17
C CYS A 16 55.59 -48.03 -30.62
N VAL A 17 55.16 -48.04 -31.89
CA VAL A 17 54.19 -47.07 -32.42
C VAL A 17 52.82 -47.23 -31.76
N SER A 18 52.38 -48.45 -31.48
CA SER A 18 51.10 -48.71 -30.78
C SER A 18 51.16 -48.37 -29.29
N ALA A 19 52.28 -48.62 -28.60
CA ALA A 19 52.48 -48.16 -27.22
C ALA A 19 52.52 -46.62 -27.13
N PHE A 20 53.19 -45.95 -28.07
CA PHE A 20 53.27 -44.48 -28.10
C PHE A 20 51.94 -43.85 -28.49
N GLY A 21 51.23 -44.43 -29.46
CA GLY A 21 49.88 -44.03 -29.86
C GLY A 21 48.86 -44.21 -28.75
N GLY A 22 48.95 -45.31 -27.98
CA GLY A 22 48.11 -45.55 -26.80
C GLY A 22 48.36 -44.54 -25.67
N TYR A 23 49.63 -44.20 -25.42
CA TYR A 23 50.00 -43.20 -24.41
C TYR A 23 49.51 -41.79 -24.77
N LEU A 24 49.71 -41.37 -26.03
CA LEU A 24 49.19 -40.08 -26.52
C LEU A 24 47.65 -40.04 -26.49
N GLY A 25 46.99 -41.11 -26.93
CA GLY A 25 45.52 -41.21 -26.88
C GLY A 25 44.96 -41.11 -25.46
N ALA A 26 45.60 -41.77 -24.49
CA ALA A 26 45.23 -41.67 -23.08
C ALA A 26 45.47 -40.26 -22.51
N TYR A 27 46.56 -39.60 -22.92
CA TYR A 27 46.87 -38.23 -22.51
C TYR A 27 45.87 -37.22 -23.08
N PHE A 28 45.54 -37.31 -24.37
CA PHE A 28 44.51 -36.46 -25.00
C PHE A 28 43.14 -36.68 -24.39
N LYS A 29 42.75 -37.94 -24.10
CA LYS A 29 41.48 -38.25 -23.45
C LYS A 29 41.40 -37.62 -22.06
N LYS A 30 42.45 -37.77 -21.24
CA LYS A 30 42.49 -37.19 -19.89
C LYS A 30 42.52 -35.65 -19.94
N SER A 31 43.21 -35.06 -20.92
CA SER A 31 43.23 -33.62 -21.14
C SER A 31 41.85 -33.09 -21.59
N ALA A 32 41.15 -33.82 -22.45
CA ALA A 32 39.78 -33.50 -22.86
C ALA A 32 38.77 -33.63 -21.70
N GLU A 33 38.89 -34.66 -20.86
CA GLU A 33 38.08 -34.82 -19.64
C GLU A 33 38.33 -33.67 -18.65
N ILE A 34 39.59 -33.27 -18.44
CA ILE A 34 39.94 -32.13 -17.58
C ILE A 34 39.39 -30.81 -18.17
N SER A 35 39.47 -30.63 -19.49
CA SER A 35 38.92 -29.44 -20.16
C SER A 35 37.40 -29.38 -20.01
N SER A 36 36.71 -30.50 -20.27
CA SER A 36 35.26 -30.62 -20.10
C SER A 36 34.83 -30.36 -18.64
N MET A 37 35.57 -30.91 -17.67
CA MET A 37 35.33 -30.64 -16.25
C MET A 37 35.52 -29.16 -15.92
N SER A 38 36.56 -28.51 -16.46
CA SER A 38 36.81 -27.08 -16.26
C SER A 38 35.67 -26.22 -16.82
N ASP A 39 35.17 -26.56 -18.01
CA ASP A 39 34.08 -25.84 -18.65
C ASP A 39 32.75 -26.03 -17.89
N ASN A 40 32.47 -27.23 -17.39
CA ASN A 40 31.34 -27.48 -16.50
C ASN A 40 31.42 -26.68 -15.20
N ILE A 41 32.61 -26.56 -14.60
CA ILE A 41 32.82 -25.75 -13.39
C ILE A 41 32.57 -24.26 -13.69
N LYS A 42 33.05 -23.74 -14.82
CA LYS A 42 32.78 -22.35 -15.24
C LYS A 42 31.28 -22.12 -15.46
N GLU A 43 30.59 -23.08 -16.07
CA GLU A 43 29.14 -23.00 -16.27
C GLU A 43 28.39 -22.98 -14.93
N LEU A 44 28.74 -23.87 -14.00
CA LEU A 44 28.18 -23.90 -12.66
C LEU A 44 28.42 -22.59 -11.90
N MET A 45 29.63 -22.01 -11.99
CA MET A 45 29.92 -20.70 -11.40
C MET A 45 29.08 -19.58 -12.03
N SER A 46 28.87 -19.62 -13.35
CA SER A 46 28.00 -18.66 -14.05
C SER A 46 26.55 -18.80 -13.60
N GLN A 47 26.04 -20.03 -13.49
CA GLN A 47 24.69 -20.31 -13.00
C GLN A 47 24.53 -19.84 -11.55
N GLN A 48 25.50 -20.14 -10.67
CA GLN A 48 25.47 -19.68 -9.28
C GLN A 48 25.45 -18.16 -9.19
N ARG A 49 26.27 -17.47 -10.00
CA ARG A 49 26.26 -16.00 -10.06
C ARG A 49 24.90 -15.45 -10.49
N LYS A 50 24.29 -16.02 -11.54
CA LYS A 50 22.94 -15.63 -11.99
C LYS A 50 21.88 -15.86 -10.92
N ILE A 51 21.96 -16.98 -10.19
CA ILE A 51 21.05 -17.28 -9.08
C ILE A 51 21.21 -16.25 -7.95
N THR A 52 22.45 -15.90 -7.59
CA THR A 52 22.73 -14.88 -6.58
C THR A 52 22.20 -13.51 -7.00
N GLU A 53 22.46 -13.08 -8.23
CA GLU A 53 21.96 -11.82 -8.79
C GLU A 53 20.42 -11.78 -8.80
N ALA A 54 19.76 -12.87 -9.21
CA ALA A 54 18.31 -12.98 -9.17
C ALA A 54 17.76 -12.97 -7.74
N THR A 55 18.43 -13.65 -6.79
CA THR A 55 18.01 -13.69 -5.38
C THR A 55 18.11 -12.32 -4.74
N GLU A 56 19.18 -11.58 -5.03
CA GLU A 56 19.36 -10.21 -4.51
C GLU A 56 18.30 -9.27 -5.08
N SER A 57 17.98 -9.38 -6.39
CA SER A 57 16.89 -8.62 -7.00
C SER A 57 15.55 -8.94 -6.35
N VAL A 58 15.23 -10.21 -6.13
CA VAL A 58 13.98 -10.64 -5.48
C VAL A 58 13.93 -10.13 -4.04
N LYS A 59 15.05 -10.18 -3.31
CA LYS A 59 15.13 -9.66 -1.95
C LYS A 59 14.85 -8.15 -1.92
N GLN A 60 15.46 -7.37 -2.82
CA GLN A 60 15.21 -5.94 -2.94
C GLN A 60 13.73 -5.65 -3.28
N ASP A 61 13.13 -6.40 -4.19
CA ASP A 61 11.72 -6.25 -4.54
C ASP A 61 10.80 -6.54 -3.35
N ILE A 62 11.10 -7.58 -2.56
CA ILE A 62 10.36 -7.91 -1.33
C ILE A 62 10.52 -6.78 -0.31
N GLU A 63 11.73 -6.29 -0.09
CA GLU A 63 11.99 -5.17 0.84
C GLU A 63 11.21 -3.92 0.43
N HIS A 64 11.21 -3.56 -0.86
CA HIS A 64 10.43 -2.44 -1.37
C HIS A 64 8.92 -2.64 -1.24
N GLN A 65 8.41 -3.86 -1.41
CA GLN A 65 6.99 -4.16 -1.20
C GLN A 65 6.60 -4.05 0.28
N VAL A 66 7.40 -4.61 1.18
CA VAL A 66 7.18 -4.52 2.63
C VAL A 66 7.22 -3.06 3.08
N TRP A 67 8.19 -2.29 2.59
CA TRP A 67 8.31 -0.88 2.92
C TRP A 67 7.08 -0.08 2.43
N ARG A 68 6.66 -0.25 1.17
CA ARG A 68 5.45 0.41 0.64
C ARG A 68 4.20 0.05 1.44
N LYS A 69 4.06 -1.22 1.84
CA LYS A 69 2.91 -1.67 2.64
C LYS A 69 2.88 -0.97 4.01
N LYS A 70 4.03 -0.92 4.70
CA LYS A 70 4.17 -0.23 5.99
C LYS A 70 3.88 1.27 5.87
N GLU A 71 4.38 1.91 4.82
CA GLU A 71 4.14 3.34 4.57
C GLU A 71 2.65 3.61 4.31
N GLN A 72 1.99 2.78 3.51
CA GLN A 72 0.55 2.88 3.26
C GLN A 72 -0.28 2.69 4.53
N GLU A 73 0.09 1.74 5.39
CA GLU A 73 -0.60 1.49 6.66
C GLU A 73 -0.42 2.68 7.63
N LEU A 74 0.78 3.24 7.72
CA LEU A 74 1.05 4.41 8.54
C LEU A 74 0.26 5.63 8.05
N LEU A 75 0.30 5.90 6.74
CA LEU A 75 -0.46 7.00 6.14
C LEU A 75 -1.97 6.84 6.38
N LYS A 76 -2.49 5.62 6.23
CA LYS A 76 -3.90 5.34 6.47
C LYS A 76 -4.28 5.57 7.94
N ARG A 77 -3.42 5.17 8.89
CA ARG A 77 -3.63 5.44 10.32
C ARG A 77 -3.68 6.93 10.60
N GLU A 78 -2.70 7.70 10.11
CA GLU A 78 -2.66 9.15 10.28
C GLU A 78 -3.93 9.81 9.73
N LYS A 79 -4.38 9.38 8.55
CA LYS A 79 -5.60 9.93 7.94
C LYS A 79 -6.87 9.52 8.69
N MET A 80 -6.94 8.32 9.28
CA MET A 80 -8.04 7.94 10.16
C MET A 80 -8.09 8.80 11.42
N GLU A 81 -6.94 9.10 12.03
CA GLU A 81 -6.84 9.98 13.19
C GLU A 81 -7.27 11.42 12.82
N GLU A 82 -6.79 11.96 11.69
CA GLU A 82 -7.21 13.27 11.18
C GLU A 82 -8.73 13.31 10.92
N PHE A 83 -9.29 12.26 10.32
CA PHE A 83 -10.73 12.16 10.08
C PHE A 83 -11.54 12.17 11.38
N ALA A 84 -11.11 11.42 12.38
CA ALA A 84 -11.78 11.36 13.68
C ALA A 84 -11.76 12.73 14.37
N ILE A 85 -10.62 13.44 14.34
CA ILE A 85 -10.50 14.79 14.89
C ILE A 85 -11.48 15.74 14.20
N LEU A 86 -11.55 15.72 12.87
CA LEU A 86 -12.50 16.57 12.14
C LEU A 86 -13.95 16.26 12.49
N CYS A 87 -14.30 14.99 12.70
CA CYS A 87 -15.63 14.61 13.15
C CYS A 87 -15.92 15.09 14.58
N ILE A 88 -14.96 15.01 15.50
CA ILE A 88 -15.11 15.49 16.89
C ILE A 88 -15.32 17.00 16.94
N GLU A 89 -14.62 17.75 16.11
CA GLU A 89 -14.69 19.21 16.08
C GLU A 89 -15.94 19.75 15.37
N LEU A 90 -16.53 18.99 14.46
CA LEU A 90 -17.65 19.42 13.63
C LEU A 90 -18.85 19.98 14.42
N PRO A 91 -19.36 19.33 15.50
CA PRO A 91 -20.45 19.89 16.30
C PRO A 91 -20.16 21.29 16.83
N GLN A 92 -18.92 21.52 17.30
CA GLN A 92 -18.50 22.83 17.80
C GLN A 92 -18.43 23.85 16.67
N LYS A 93 -17.85 23.48 15.53
CA LYS A 93 -17.78 24.35 14.34
C LYS A 93 -19.16 24.77 13.84
N LEU A 94 -20.11 23.83 13.79
CA LEU A 94 -21.49 24.14 13.41
C LEU A 94 -22.21 25.00 14.44
N SER A 95 -21.89 24.85 15.73
CA SER A 95 -22.41 25.73 16.79
C SER A 95 -21.91 27.16 16.65
N ASP A 96 -20.61 27.33 16.38
CA ASP A 96 -20.02 28.65 16.13
C ASP A 96 -20.62 29.26 14.85
N GLU A 97 -20.77 28.47 13.80
CA GLU A 97 -21.38 28.89 12.55
C GLU A 97 -22.86 29.28 12.75
N TYR A 98 -23.63 28.48 13.48
CA TYR A 98 -25.04 28.76 13.77
C TYR A 98 -25.21 30.10 14.50
N SER A 99 -24.40 30.33 15.53
CA SER A 99 -24.40 31.59 16.29
C SER A 99 -24.10 32.79 15.37
N LYS A 100 -23.12 32.66 14.48
CA LYS A 100 -22.77 33.74 13.55
C LYS A 100 -23.83 33.95 12.46
N ARG A 101 -24.31 32.88 11.83
CA ARG A 101 -25.28 32.93 10.73
C ARG A 101 -26.67 33.39 11.18
N THR A 102 -27.06 33.15 12.43
CA THR A 102 -28.34 33.64 12.97
C THR A 102 -28.34 35.15 13.20
N ILE A 103 -27.19 35.74 13.55
CA ILE A 103 -27.04 37.19 13.77
C ILE A 103 -26.72 37.94 12.46
N HIS A 104 -25.85 37.37 11.61
CA HIS A 104 -25.36 38.03 10.40
C HIS A 104 -25.49 37.11 9.17
N LYS A 105 -26.27 37.55 8.19
CA LYS A 105 -26.48 36.81 6.92
C LYS A 105 -25.16 36.56 6.15
N ASN A 106 -24.22 37.49 6.25
CA ASN A 106 -22.90 37.42 5.59
C ASN A 106 -21.78 37.08 6.59
N ALA A 107 -22.11 36.33 7.66
CA ALA A 107 -21.12 35.85 8.60
C ALA A 107 -19.94 35.15 7.91
N ASP A 108 -18.74 35.41 8.40
CA ASP A 108 -17.54 34.70 7.99
C ASP A 108 -17.41 33.39 8.79
N TYR A 109 -17.36 32.28 8.05
CA TYR A 109 -17.23 30.93 8.56
C TYR A 109 -16.57 30.02 7.52
N ASP A 110 -15.99 28.93 7.99
CA ASP A 110 -15.26 27.99 7.15
C ASP A 110 -16.21 27.08 6.36
N ARG A 111 -16.55 27.50 5.14
CA ARG A 111 -17.36 26.73 4.18
C ARG A 111 -16.65 25.49 3.63
N HIS A 112 -15.35 25.34 3.90
CA HIS A 112 -14.53 24.24 3.39
C HIS A 112 -14.37 23.11 4.40
N TYR A 113 -14.78 23.32 5.66
CA TYR A 113 -14.64 22.32 6.72
C TYR A 113 -15.27 20.97 6.32
N MET A 114 -16.53 20.98 5.90
CA MET A 114 -17.23 19.78 5.44
C MET A 114 -16.61 19.17 4.17
N LYS A 115 -16.12 20.01 3.25
CA LYS A 115 -15.43 19.54 2.04
C LYS A 115 -14.13 18.82 2.37
N LYS A 116 -13.41 19.27 3.40
CA LYS A 116 -12.20 18.60 3.89
C LYS A 116 -12.51 17.19 4.38
N ILE A 117 -13.59 17.02 5.15
CA ILE A 117 -14.05 15.72 5.63
C ILE A 117 -14.36 14.77 4.45
N ILE A 118 -15.15 15.25 3.49
CA ILE A 118 -15.52 14.47 2.30
C ILE A 118 -14.28 14.07 1.48
N LEU A 119 -13.37 15.02 1.24
CA LEU A 119 -12.16 14.77 0.47
C LEU A 119 -11.30 13.70 1.14
N LEU A 120 -11.05 13.85 2.44
CA LEU A 120 -10.25 12.90 3.20
C LEU A 120 -10.88 11.51 3.18
N GLN A 121 -12.20 11.42 3.39
CA GLN A 121 -12.93 10.16 3.32
C GLN A 121 -12.80 9.51 1.93
N SER A 122 -13.04 10.26 0.87
CA SER A 122 -13.02 9.73 -0.51
C SER A 122 -11.65 9.24 -0.96
N LEU A 123 -10.58 9.92 -0.56
CA LEU A 123 -9.22 9.60 -0.98
C LEU A 123 -8.59 8.47 -0.18
N TYR A 124 -8.81 8.46 1.14
CA TYR A 124 -8.06 7.60 2.06
C TYR A 124 -8.92 6.56 2.77
N LEU A 125 -10.21 6.85 2.99
CA LEU A 125 -11.08 6.08 3.89
C LEU A 125 -12.39 5.62 3.22
N PRO A 126 -12.33 4.87 2.11
CA PRO A 126 -13.53 4.42 1.38
C PRO A 126 -14.46 3.55 2.24
N LYS A 127 -13.92 2.86 3.25
CA LYS A 127 -14.71 2.06 4.21
C LYS A 127 -15.73 2.86 5.01
N PHE A 128 -15.54 4.17 5.13
CA PHE A 128 -16.42 5.07 5.89
C PHE A 128 -17.49 5.73 5.01
N ALA A 129 -17.64 5.33 3.74
CA ALA A 129 -18.61 5.93 2.82
C ALA A 129 -20.05 5.90 3.36
N ASN A 130 -20.48 4.76 3.91
CA ASN A 130 -21.83 4.63 4.48
C ASN A 130 -22.04 5.52 5.71
N ASP A 131 -20.99 5.71 6.53
CA ASP A 131 -21.09 6.61 7.69
C ASP A 131 -21.14 8.07 7.21
N MET A 132 -20.45 8.37 6.11
CA MET A 132 -20.44 9.68 5.48
C MET A 132 -21.84 10.07 4.96
N ASP A 133 -22.62 9.12 4.43
CA ASP A 133 -24.01 9.39 4.04
C ASP A 133 -24.87 9.85 5.23
N SER A 134 -24.68 9.22 6.38
CA SER A 134 -25.37 9.60 7.63
C SER A 134 -24.98 11.03 8.04
N LEU A 135 -23.68 11.33 8.02
CA LEU A 135 -23.17 12.67 8.32
C LEU A 135 -23.68 13.72 7.33
N MET A 136 -23.72 13.41 6.04
CA MET A 136 -24.25 14.29 5.00
C MET A 136 -25.73 14.61 5.24
N SER A 137 -26.53 13.61 5.65
CA SER A 137 -27.95 13.84 5.98
C SER A 137 -28.13 14.77 7.18
N LEU A 138 -27.28 14.66 8.20
CA LEU A 138 -27.26 15.56 9.36
C LEU A 138 -26.87 16.99 8.96
N HIS A 139 -25.83 17.13 8.13
CA HIS A 139 -25.40 18.42 7.61
C HIS A 139 -26.47 19.06 6.73
N GLN A 140 -27.18 18.29 5.89
CA GLN A 140 -28.30 18.81 5.09
C GLN A 140 -29.45 19.32 5.97
N ARG A 141 -29.78 18.62 7.05
CA ARG A 141 -30.77 19.08 8.04
C ARG A 141 -30.34 20.40 8.69
N TYR A 142 -29.06 20.51 9.05
CA TYR A 142 -28.49 21.77 9.55
C TYR A 142 -28.63 22.91 8.54
N GLU A 143 -28.23 22.71 7.29
CA GLU A 143 -28.34 23.75 6.25
C GLU A 143 -29.79 24.15 5.98
N ALA A 144 -30.71 23.20 5.96
CA ALA A 144 -32.14 23.46 5.82
C ALA A 144 -32.66 24.33 6.97
N LEU A 145 -32.26 24.04 8.21
CA LEU A 145 -32.61 24.83 9.39
C LEU A 145 -32.11 26.27 9.28
N VAL A 146 -30.84 26.47 8.93
CA VAL A 146 -30.27 27.82 8.79
C VAL A 146 -30.93 28.58 7.64
N ALA A 147 -31.20 27.91 6.52
CA ALA A 147 -31.90 28.52 5.40
C ALA A 147 -33.33 28.95 5.77
N GLU A 148 -34.03 28.20 6.61
CA GLU A 148 -35.37 28.55 7.10
C GLU A 148 -35.35 29.79 8.01
N ILE A 149 -34.35 29.91 8.88
CA ILE A 149 -34.14 31.10 9.72
C ILE A 149 -33.89 32.32 8.83
N HIS A 150 -33.05 32.18 7.79
CA HIS A 150 -32.73 33.28 6.86
C HIS A 150 -33.91 33.75 6.01
N LYS A 151 -34.94 32.93 5.81
CA LYS A 151 -36.19 33.36 5.15
C LYS A 151 -36.97 34.37 5.98
N HIS A 152 -36.80 34.37 7.31
CA HIS A 152 -37.50 35.26 8.23
C HIS A 152 -36.62 36.48 8.53
N THR A 153 -36.93 37.64 7.94
CA THR A 153 -36.12 38.87 8.10
C THR A 153 -36.21 39.47 9.51
N ARG A 154 -37.27 39.14 10.27
CA ARG A 154 -37.49 39.52 11.68
C ARG A 154 -38.16 38.37 12.43
N PRO A 155 -37.42 37.32 12.79
CA PRO A 155 -38.00 36.18 13.49
C PRO A 155 -38.43 36.62 14.90
N SER A 156 -39.57 36.11 15.37
CA SER A 156 -40.00 36.33 16.75
C SER A 156 -39.12 35.50 17.70
N LEU A 157 -38.98 35.94 18.95
CA LEU A 157 -38.21 35.20 19.95
C LEU A 157 -38.70 33.75 20.14
N PRO A 158 -40.02 33.47 20.24
CA PRO A 158 -40.51 32.10 20.35
C PRO A 158 -40.16 31.22 19.14
N TYR A 159 -40.09 31.81 17.94
CA TYR A 159 -39.68 31.09 16.74
C TYR A 159 -38.18 30.76 16.76
N LEU A 160 -37.33 31.67 17.23
CA LEU A 160 -35.91 31.39 17.40
C LEU A 160 -35.66 30.33 18.46
N GLU A 161 -36.41 30.33 19.56
CA GLU A 161 -36.33 29.30 20.60
C GLU A 161 -36.70 27.92 20.05
N SER A 162 -37.75 27.81 19.23
CA SER A 162 -38.11 26.52 18.61
C SER A 162 -37.02 26.03 17.66
N LYS A 163 -36.42 26.93 16.86
CA LYS A 163 -35.33 26.58 15.94
C LYS A 163 -34.03 26.24 16.66
N LEU A 164 -33.77 26.87 17.81
CA LEU A 164 -32.64 26.52 18.67
C LEU A 164 -32.80 25.09 19.22
N ALA A 165 -34.01 24.68 19.62
CA ALA A 165 -34.25 23.30 20.06
C ALA A 165 -34.00 22.28 18.93
N GLU A 166 -34.40 22.60 17.69
CA GLU A 166 -34.08 21.80 16.51
C GLU A 166 -32.56 21.72 16.26
N PHE A 167 -31.84 22.85 16.39
CA PHE A 167 -30.38 22.90 16.26
C PHE A 167 -29.70 22.02 17.31
N VAL A 168 -30.10 22.12 18.58
CA VAL A 168 -29.56 21.31 19.68
C VAL A 168 -29.73 19.82 19.38
N LYS A 169 -30.88 19.41 18.83
CA LYS A 169 -31.10 18.02 18.42
C LYS A 169 -30.11 17.57 17.35
N VAL A 170 -29.92 18.37 16.29
CA VAL A 170 -28.94 18.06 15.23
C VAL A 170 -27.52 17.99 15.80
N ARG A 171 -27.16 18.92 16.69
CA ARG A 171 -25.86 18.93 17.35
C ARG A 171 -25.63 17.67 18.20
N THR A 172 -26.61 17.26 19.01
CA THR A 172 -26.50 16.03 19.81
C THR A 172 -26.36 14.78 18.92
N GLU A 173 -27.13 14.71 17.83
CA GLU A 173 -26.99 13.61 16.85
C GLU A 173 -25.59 13.60 16.23
N LEU A 174 -25.00 14.76 15.94
CA LEU A 174 -23.62 14.87 15.47
C LEU A 174 -22.60 14.46 16.53
N GLU A 175 -22.77 14.86 17.79
CA GLU A 175 -21.89 14.44 18.90
C GLU A 175 -21.90 12.91 19.07
N CYS A 176 -23.08 12.29 19.00
CA CYS A 176 -23.22 10.83 18.98
C CYS A 176 -22.54 10.20 17.76
N PHE A 177 -22.71 10.78 16.58
CA PHE A 177 -22.03 10.34 15.36
C PHE A 177 -20.50 10.41 15.50
N SER A 178 -19.97 11.51 16.04
CA SER A 178 -18.54 11.68 16.27
C SER A 178 -18.00 10.61 17.23
N ALA A 179 -18.70 10.33 18.32
CA ALA A 179 -18.33 9.25 19.24
C ALA A 179 -18.33 7.87 18.56
N PHE A 180 -19.34 7.61 17.72
CA PHE A 180 -19.40 6.38 16.92
C PHE A 180 -18.22 6.24 15.96
N ILE A 181 -17.87 7.30 15.22
CA ILE A 181 -16.72 7.32 14.31
C ILE A 181 -15.42 7.08 15.06
N VAL A 182 -15.22 7.72 16.21
CA VAL A 182 -14.03 7.53 17.04
C VAL A 182 -13.90 6.06 17.47
N GLY A 183 -15.00 5.44 17.92
CA GLY A 183 -15.00 4.02 18.27
C GLY A 183 -14.62 3.14 17.07
N LYS A 184 -15.23 3.39 15.90
CA LYS A 184 -14.94 2.65 14.67
C LYS A 184 -13.50 2.82 14.21
N VAL A 185 -12.96 4.03 14.27
CA VAL A 185 -11.56 4.34 13.96
C VAL A 185 -10.62 3.62 14.91
N SER A 186 -10.90 3.62 16.23
CA SER A 186 -10.09 2.88 17.21
C SER A 186 -10.02 1.39 16.87
N THR A 187 -11.17 0.76 16.62
CA THR A 187 -11.23 -0.66 16.23
C THR A 187 -10.45 -0.93 14.95
N GLU A 188 -10.54 -0.06 13.94
CA GLU A 188 -9.80 -0.28 12.70
C GLU A 188 -8.29 -0.06 12.83
N ILE A 189 -7.85 0.86 13.70
CA ILE A 189 -6.44 1.04 14.02
C ILE A 189 -5.91 -0.19 14.79
N GLU A 190 -6.67 -0.72 15.74
CA GLU A 190 -6.33 -1.94 16.48
C GLU A 190 -6.19 -3.15 15.52
N ASN A 191 -7.14 -3.31 14.60
CA ASN A 191 -7.10 -4.36 13.58
C ASN A 191 -5.86 -4.27 12.67
N MET A 192 -5.33 -3.06 12.43
CA MET A 192 -4.13 -2.85 11.63
C MET A 192 -2.83 -3.22 12.38
N GLY A 193 -2.84 -3.22 13.71
CA GLY A 193 -1.68 -3.61 14.53
C GLY A 193 -1.51 -5.14 14.70
N HIS A 194 -2.51 -5.92 14.31
CA HIS A 194 -2.53 -7.39 14.45
C HIS A 194 -2.30 -8.15 13.13
N ALA A 195 -1.96 -7.46 12.04
CA ALA A 195 -1.72 -8.02 10.70
C ALA A 195 -0.23 -7.98 10.31
#